data_AF-A0A2M7PJX1-F1
#
_entry.id   AF-A0A2M7PJX1-F1
#
_cell.length_a   1.000
_cell.length_b   1.000
_cell.length_c   1.000
_cell.angle_alpha   90.00
_cell.angle_beta   90.00
_cell.angle_gamma   90.00
#
_symmetry.space_group_name_H-M   'P 1'
#
loop_
_entity.id
_entity.type
_entity.pdbx_description
1 polymer ?
#
loop_
_entity_poly.entity_id
_entity_poly.type
_entity_poly.pdbx_seq_one_letter_code
_entity_poly.pdbx_strand_id
1 'polypeptide(L)' 'MIKHPVDWGDYVFKPDYNLMPLNELSLFIKKNQHLPNVPSEKEVMVNGYGLAEMNEILLKKVK' A
#
# COMPACT_ATOMS: atom_id res chain seq x y z
N MET A 1 9.83 4.52 25.02
CA MET A 1 9.58 4.59 23.56
C MET A 1 9.12 3.22 23.11
N ILE A 2 7.83 3.05 22.84
CA ILE A 2 7.33 1.81 22.23
C ILE A 2 7.69 1.91 20.75
N LYS A 3 8.67 1.13 20.29
CA LYS A 3 8.90 0.93 18.86
C LYS A 3 7.71 0.11 18.38
N HIS A 4 6.76 0.72 17.68
CA HIS A 4 5.87 -0.04 16.83
C HIS A 4 6.77 -0.77 15.83
N PRO A 5 6.82 -2.10 15.79
CA PRO A 5 7.54 -2.79 14.73
C PRO A 5 6.90 -2.33 13.42
N VAL A 6 7.67 -1.59 12.62
CA VAL A 6 7.26 -1.30 11.25
C VAL A 6 7.19 -2.65 10.56
N ASP A 7 6.00 -3.05 10.15
CA ASP A 7 5.83 -4.27 9.41
C ASP A 7 6.53 -4.09 8.06
N TRP A 8 7.56 -4.88 7.78
CA TRP A 8 8.41 -4.72 6.61
C TRP A 8 7.71 -5.11 5.29
N GLY A 9 6.42 -5.45 5.37
CA GLY A 9 5.59 -5.78 4.24
C GLY A 9 5.74 -7.23 3.78
N ASP A 10 6.62 -8.02 4.40
CA ASP A 10 6.89 -9.39 3.97
C ASP A 10 5.67 -10.33 4.11
N TYR A 11 4.65 -9.92 4.86
CA TYR A 11 3.39 -10.65 4.94
C TYR A 11 2.67 -10.79 3.60
N VAL A 12 2.94 -9.91 2.61
CA VAL A 12 2.31 -10.00 1.28
C VAL A 12 2.78 -11.22 0.48
N PHE A 13 3.87 -11.87 0.91
CA PHE A 13 4.42 -13.07 0.28
C PHE A 13 4.04 -14.36 1.01
N LYS A 14 3.26 -14.28 2.10
CA LYS A 14 2.82 -15.47 2.81
C LYS A 14 1.78 -16.25 1.99
N PRO A 15 1.70 -17.59 2.12
CA PRO A 15 0.76 -18.41 1.33
C PRO A 15 -0.71 -18.07 1.52
N ASP A 16 -1.06 -17.48 2.66
CA ASP A 16 -2.42 -17.06 3.03
C ASP A 16 -2.71 -15.60 2.67
N TYR A 17 -1.78 -14.90 2.01
CA TYR A 17 -2.02 -13.55 1.56
C TYR A 17 -2.94 -13.51 0.34
N ASN A 18 -4.11 -12.92 0.53
CA ASN A 18 -5.13 -12.82 -0.51
C ASN A 18 -4.82 -11.65 -1.45
N LEU A 19 -4.21 -11.95 -2.59
CA LEU A 19 -4.01 -10.97 -3.67
C LEU A 19 -5.34 -10.60 -4.32
N MET A 20 -5.50 -9.31 -4.62
CA MET A 20 -6.64 -8.82 -5.40
C MET A 20 -6.58 -9.42 -6.81
N PRO A 21 -7.69 -10.00 -7.32
CA PRO A 21 -7.78 -10.48 -8.70
C PRO A 21 -7.46 -9.37 -9.72
N LEU A 22 -6.79 -9.70 -10.82
CA LEU A 22 -6.31 -8.71 -11.80
C LEU A 22 -7.45 -7.91 -12.47
N ASN A 23 -8.62 -8.52 -12.66
CA ASN A 23 -9.81 -7.86 -13.18
C ASN A 23 -10.31 -6.78 -12.19
N GLU A 24 -10.36 -7.11 -10.91
CA GLU A 24 -10.77 -6.17 -9.86
C GLU A 24 -9.73 -5.05 -9.68
N LEU A 25 -8.45 -5.39 -9.71
CA LEU A 25 -7.36 -4.43 -9.66
C LEU A 25 -7.42 -3.44 -10.85
N SER A 26 -7.69 -3.93 -12.05
CA SER A 26 -7.85 -3.08 -13.23
C SER A 26 -9.02 -2.10 -13.09
N LEU A 27 -10.16 -2.57 -12.59
CA LEU A 27 -11.33 -1.72 -12.31
C LEU A 27 -11.02 -0.69 -11.23
N PHE A 28 -10.32 -1.09 -10.17
CA PHE A 28 -9.90 -0.20 -9.10
C PHE A 28 -8.99 0.92 -9.63
N ILE A 29 -7.96 0.59 -10.41
CA ILE A 29 -7.02 1.57 -10.95
C ILE A 29 -7.74 2.55 -11.88
N LYS A 30 -8.61 2.06 -12.78
CA LYS A 30 -9.39 2.93 -13.68
C LYS A 30 -10.27 3.90 -12.90
N LYS A 31 -10.91 3.45 -11.82
CA LYS A 31 -11.80 4.27 -11.01
C LYS A 31 -11.06 5.27 -10.12
N ASN A 32 -10.00 4.83 -9.46
CA ASN A 32 -9.37 5.58 -8.36
C ASN A 32 -8.06 6.25 -8.76
N GLN A 33 -7.46 5.89 -9.90
CA GLN A 33 -6.19 6.45 -10.40
C GLN A 33 -4.98 6.24 -9.48
N HIS A 34 -5.07 5.30 -8.54
CA HIS A 34 -3.96 4.82 -7.71
C HIS A 34 -4.16 3.34 -7.37
N LEU A 35 -3.13 2.70 -6.78
CA LEU A 35 -3.20 1.30 -6.35
C LEU A 35 -3.99 1.17 -5.03
N PRO A 36 -4.61 0.01 -4.77
CA PRO A 36 -5.24 -0.27 -3.47
C PRO A 36 -4.25 -0.08 -2.31
N ASN A 37 -4.71 0.51 -1.22
CA ASN A 37 -3.90 0.80 -0.02
C ASN A 37 -2.73 1.78 -0.24
N VAL A 38 -2.70 2.49 -1.37
CA VAL A 38 -1.83 3.64 -1.60
C VAL A 38 -2.71 4.89 -1.46
N PRO A 39 -2.34 5.88 -0.62
CA PRO A 39 -3.11 7.11 -0.52
C PRO A 39 -3.12 7.82 -1.88
N SER A 40 -4.24 8.47 -2.20
CA SER A 40 -4.33 9.32 -3.38
C SER A 40 -3.42 10.54 -3.23
N GLU A 41 -3.05 11.15 -4.37
CA GLU A 41 -2.32 12.41 -4.38
C GLU A 41 -3.00 13.47 -3.52
N LYS A 42 -4.33 13.59 -3.63
CA LYS A 42 -5.13 14.53 -2.84
C LYS A 42 -4.99 14.30 -1.34
N GLU A 43 -5.03 13.04 -0.89
CA GLU A 43 -4.88 12.71 0.53
C GLU A 43 -3.48 13.04 1.05
N VAL A 44 -2.44 12.74 0.27
CA VAL A 44 -1.05 13.08 0.63
C VAL A 44 -0.86 14.59 0.70
N MET A 45 -1.43 15.34 -0.23
CA MET A 45 -1.33 16.81 -0.26
C MET A 45 -2.04 17.48 0.93
N VAL A 46 -3.15 16.92 1.40
CA VAL A 46 -3.93 17.50 2.51
C VAL A 46 -3.37 17.09 3.87
N ASN A 47 -3.05 15.80 4.04
CA ASN A 47 -2.74 15.24 5.35
C ASN A 47 -1.23 15.04 5.58
N GLY A 48 -0.41 15.19 4.53
CA GLY A 48 0.96 14.70 4.55
C GLY A 48 1.02 13.17 4.57
N TYR A 49 2.24 12.63 4.62
CA TYR A 49 2.44 11.19 4.78
C TYR A 49 3.80 10.89 5.43
N GLY A 50 3.90 9.84 6.23
CA GLY A 50 5.15 9.43 6.86
C GLY A 50 6.13 8.81 5.86
N LEU A 51 7.41 9.18 5.94
CA LEU A 51 8.45 8.59 5.08
C LEU A 51 8.59 7.08 5.29
N ALA A 52 8.52 6.63 6.55
CA ALA A 52 8.58 5.20 6.87
C ALA A 52 7.37 4.44 6.31
N GLU A 53 6.17 5.04 6.40
CA GLU A 53 4.92 4.47 5.88
C GLU A 53 4.97 4.38 4.35
N MET A 54 5.48 5.41 3.67
CA MET A 54 5.61 5.41 2.21
C MET A 54 6.56 4.30 1.75
N ASN A 55 7.69 4.15 2.44
CA ASN A 55 8.65 3.09 2.14
C ASN A 55 8.06 1.69 2.37
N GLU A 56 7.29 1.50 3.44
CA GLU A 56 6.57 0.26 3.69
C GLU A 56 5.57 -0.05 2.56
N ILE A 57 4.80 0.94 2.09
CA ILE A 57 3.91 0.78 0.93
C ILE A 57 4.70 0.35 -0.31
N LEU A 58 5.82 0.99 -0.61
CA LEU A 58 6.63 0.67 -1.78
C LEU A 58 7.14 -0.78 -1.73
N LEU A 59 7.63 -1.23 -0.57
CA LEU A 59 8.07 -2.61 -0.37
C LEU A 59 6.92 -3.61 -0.60
N LYS A 60 5.69 -3.30 -0.17
CA LYS A 60 4.52 -4.17 -0.39
C LYS A 60 4.07 -4.25 -1.85
N LYS A 61 4.44 -3.28 -2.70
CA LYS A 61 3.90 -3.16 -4.07
C LYS A 61 4.87 -3.52 -5.17
N VAL A 62 6.18 -3.35 -4.94
CA VAL A 62 7.21 -3.48 -5.99
C VAL A 62 8.25 -4.56 -5.69
N LYS A 63 8.50 -4.85 -4.40
CA LYS A 63 9.56 -5.78 -3.97
C LYS A 63 9.34 -7.20 -4.51
#